data_AF-A0A7L0M620-F1
#
_entry.id   AF-A0A7L0M620-F1
#
_cell.length_a   1.000
_cell.length_b   1.000
_cell.length_c   1.000
_cell.angle_alpha   90.00
_cell.angle_beta   90.00
_cell.angle_gamma   90.00
#
_symmetry.space_group_name_H-M   'P 1'
#
loop_
_entity.id
_entity.type
_entity.pdbx_description
1 polymer ?
#
loop_
_entity_poly.entity_id
_entity_poly.type
_entity_poly.pdbx_seq_one_letter_code
_entity_poly.pdbx_strand_id
1 'polypeptide(L)'
;MILAMELCEQICVFGMVSDSYCRYVGSSRRGVTQRPPGSHTHPPSAHNREKNHSSVPYHYFEQGQLDECRMYLVHERAHRAGHRFITEKTIFSRWAKRKNITFTHPSWAGG
;
A
#
# COMPACT_ATOMS: atom_id res chain seq x y z
N MET A 1 15.43 -5.35 -2.44
CA MET A 1 14.58 -6.00 -3.46
C MET A 1 15.35 -6.30 -4.74
N ILE A 2 15.93 -5.30 -5.42
CA ILE A 2 16.65 -5.50 -6.70
C ILE A 2 17.74 -6.56 -6.60
N LEU A 3 18.62 -6.44 -5.60
CA LEU A 3 19.71 -7.42 -5.39
C LEU A 3 19.18 -8.86 -5.19
N ALA A 4 18.08 -9.03 -4.45
CA ALA A 4 17.49 -10.35 -4.26
C ALA A 4 16.94 -10.95 -5.57
N MET A 5 16.53 -10.11 -6.54
CA MET A 5 16.08 -10.57 -7.86
C MET A 5 17.21 -11.09 -8.75
N GLU A 6 18.46 -10.75 -8.44
CA GLU A 6 19.65 -11.24 -9.16
C GLU A 6 20.22 -12.49 -8.49
N LEU A 7 20.02 -12.64 -7.18
CA LEU A 7 20.68 -13.67 -6.38
C LEU A 7 19.77 -14.86 -6.00
N CYS A 8 18.45 -14.67 -5.99
CA CYS A 8 17.51 -15.66 -5.47
C CYS A 8 16.57 -16.20 -6.55
N GLU A 9 16.31 -17.50 -6.50
CA GLU A 9 15.30 -18.14 -7.35
C GLU A 9 13.86 -17.87 -6.88
N GLN A 10 13.68 -17.69 -5.57
CA GLN A 10 12.42 -17.34 -4.93
C GLN A 10 12.65 -16.24 -3.89
N ILE A 11 11.74 -15.26 -3.84
CA ILE A 11 11.81 -14.14 -2.91
C ILE A 11 10.52 -14.07 -2.10
N CYS A 12 10.65 -14.10 -0.78
CA CYS A 12 9.55 -13.88 0.15
C CYS A 12 9.73 -12.51 0.82
N VAL A 13 8.74 -11.64 0.68
CA VAL A 13 8.77 -10.26 1.16
C VAL A 13 7.75 -10.10 2.27
N PHE A 14 8.23 -9.77 3.46
CA PHE A 14 7.39 -9.57 4.64
C PHE A 14 7.23 -8.08 4.98
N GLY A 15 6.06 -7.69 5.48
CA GLY A 15 5.81 -6.32 5.94
C GLY A 15 5.66 -5.29 4.83
N MET A 16 5.62 -5.73 3.56
CA MET A 16 5.33 -4.84 2.43
C MET A 16 3.84 -4.90 2.09
N VAL A 17 3.11 -3.85 2.44
CA VAL A 17 1.72 -3.64 2.03
C VAL A 17 1.60 -3.39 0.51
N SER A 18 0.42 -3.62 -0.05
CA SER A 18 0.16 -3.44 -1.49
C SER A 18 0.25 -1.99 -1.95
N ASP A 19 0.41 -1.77 -3.27
CA ASP A 19 0.39 -0.43 -3.87
C ASP A 19 -0.97 0.28 -3.73
N SER A 20 -2.06 -0.47 -3.52
CA SER A 20 -3.39 0.07 -3.26
C SER A 20 -3.66 0.38 -1.78
N TYR A 21 -2.78 -0.04 -0.87
CA TYR A 21 -3.04 -0.01 0.57
C TYR A 21 -3.40 1.39 1.09
N CYS A 22 -2.71 2.44 0.64
CA CYS A 22 -2.96 3.81 1.12
C CYS A 22 -3.89 4.65 0.23
N ARG A 23 -4.61 4.02 -0.72
CA ARG A 23 -5.39 4.72 -1.74
C ARG A 23 -6.49 5.62 -1.15
N TYR A 24 -7.08 5.25 -0.02
CA TYR A 24 -8.19 5.98 0.59
C TYR A 24 -7.76 7.10 1.55
N VAL A 25 -6.54 7.05 2.09
CA VAL A 25 -6.02 8.04 3.06
C VAL A 25 -5.78 9.41 2.40
N GLY A 26 -5.56 9.45 1.08
CA GLY A 26 -5.38 10.68 0.31
C GLY A 26 -6.66 11.35 -0.20
N SER A 27 -7.84 10.73 -0.04
CA SER A 27 -9.10 11.22 -0.62
C SER A 27 -9.90 12.15 0.31
N SER A 28 -9.48 12.32 1.56
CA SER A 28 -10.20 13.13 2.56
C SER A 28 -10.08 14.66 2.39
N ARG A 29 -9.52 15.15 1.27
CA ARG A 29 -9.42 16.60 0.96
C ARG A 29 -9.76 16.99 -0.48
N ARG A 30 -10.69 16.29 -1.12
CA ARG A 30 -11.39 16.86 -2.28
C ARG A 30 -12.88 16.71 -2.03
N GLY A 31 -13.57 17.86 -1.93
CA GLY A 31 -15.00 17.92 -1.74
C GLY A 31 -15.71 16.95 -2.69
N VAL A 32 -16.61 16.16 -2.12
CA VAL A 32 -17.55 15.33 -2.83
C VAL A 32 -18.35 16.24 -3.77
N THR A 33 -17.92 16.34 -5.03
CA THR A 33 -18.83 16.69 -6.10
C THR A 33 -19.55 15.40 -6.46
N GLN A 34 -20.79 15.30 -6.00
CA GLN A 34 -21.69 14.21 -6.35
C GLN A 34 -21.75 14.13 -7.89
N ARG A 35 -21.25 13.04 -8.48
CA ARG A 35 -21.55 12.70 -9.88
C ARG A 35 -22.86 11.90 -9.92
N PRO A 36 -23.70 12.11 -10.95
CA PRO A 36 -25.04 11.53 -11.02
C PRO A 36 -24.98 10.01 -11.30
N PRO A 37 -26.04 9.26 -10.98
CA PRO A 37 -26.05 7.81 -11.06
C PRO A 37 -26.27 7.35 -12.50
N GLY A 38 -25.33 6.59 -13.05
CA GLY A 38 -25.52 5.95 -14.35
C GLY A 38 -24.26 5.31 -14.91
N SER A 39 -24.33 3.99 -15.07
CA SER A 39 -23.53 3.10 -15.94
C SER A 39 -22.31 2.35 -15.35
N HIS A 40 -22.42 1.02 -15.51
CA HIS A 40 -21.42 -0.05 -15.45
C HIS A 40 -21.22 -0.81 -14.12
N THR A 41 -21.95 -1.92 -14.03
CA THR A 41 -21.79 -3.04 -13.11
C THR A 41 -20.45 -3.77 -13.33
N HIS A 42 -19.59 -3.76 -12.30
CA HIS A 42 -18.55 -4.77 -12.12
C HIS A 42 -18.91 -5.66 -10.91
N PRO A 43 -18.60 -6.96 -10.93
CA PRO A 43 -19.03 -7.90 -9.89
C PRO A 43 -18.37 -7.59 -8.54
N PRO A 44 -19.01 -7.94 -7.40
CA PRO A 44 -18.51 -7.61 -6.08
C PRO A 44 -17.36 -8.54 -5.71
N SER A 45 -16.15 -8.26 -6.19
CA SER A 45 -14.96 -8.93 -5.70
C SER A 45 -14.49 -8.25 -4.42
N ALA A 46 -14.83 -8.85 -3.27
CA ALA A 46 -14.16 -8.80 -1.96
C ALA A 46 -13.62 -7.46 -1.42
N HIS A 47 -14.13 -6.30 -1.85
CA HIS A 47 -13.56 -4.98 -1.52
C HIS A 47 -14.08 -4.34 -0.21
N ASN A 48 -14.66 -5.10 0.72
CA ASN A 48 -15.25 -4.52 1.94
C ASN A 48 -14.31 -4.48 3.17
N ARG A 49 -12.99 -4.68 3.00
CA ARG A 49 -12.01 -4.61 4.11
C ARG A 49 -10.99 -3.48 3.95
N GLU A 50 -11.25 -2.49 3.09
CA GLU A 50 -10.38 -1.31 2.92
C GLU A 50 -11.05 0.00 3.38
N LYS A 51 -12.26 -0.06 3.95
CA LYS A 51 -12.97 1.14 4.46
C LYS A 51 -12.62 1.52 5.90
N ASN A 52 -11.79 0.72 6.56
CA ASN A 52 -11.35 0.97 7.94
C ASN A 52 -9.83 0.80 8.01
N HIS A 53 -9.09 1.69 7.35
CA HIS A 53 -7.66 1.82 7.65
C HIS A 53 -7.55 2.44 9.04
N SER A 54 -7.65 1.58 10.07
CA SER A 54 -7.22 1.93 11.42
C SER A 54 -5.82 2.51 11.30
N SER A 55 -5.57 3.64 11.96
CA SER A 55 -4.23 4.21 12.04
C SER A 55 -3.29 3.16 12.60
N VAL A 56 -2.27 2.78 11.83
CA VAL A 56 -1.32 1.73 12.22
C VAL A 56 0.10 2.30 12.27
N PRO A 57 0.96 1.78 13.16
CA PRO A 57 2.33 2.23 13.26
C PRO A 57 3.09 2.05 11.94
N TYR A 58 3.89 3.05 11.56
CA TYR A 58 4.79 3.01 10.41
C TYR A 58 5.87 1.92 10.56
N HIS A 59 6.30 1.67 11.79
CA HIS A 59 7.26 0.62 12.13
C HIS A 59 6.67 -0.38 13.12
N TYR A 60 6.92 -1.67 12.91
CA TYR A 60 6.40 -2.76 13.74
C TYR A 60 6.98 -2.84 15.16
N PHE A 61 8.11 -2.18 15.41
CA PHE A 61 8.76 -2.17 16.71
C PHE A 61 8.50 -0.87 17.49
N GLU A 62 7.91 0.15 16.86
CA GLU A 62 7.67 1.44 17.52
C GLU A 62 6.26 1.53 18.12
N GLN A 63 6.13 2.25 19.24
CA GLN A 63 4.87 2.49 19.94
C GLN A 63 3.99 3.54 19.22
N GLY A 64 3.71 3.34 17.94
CA GLY A 64 2.59 3.98 17.22
C GLY A 64 2.66 5.49 17.00
N GLN A 65 3.85 6.11 17.01
CA GLN A 65 3.98 7.56 16.87
C GLN A 65 3.68 8.08 15.46
N LEU A 66 3.88 7.24 14.44
CA LEU A 66 3.76 7.64 13.03
C LEU A 66 2.77 6.73 12.32
N ASP A 67 1.77 7.32 11.67
CA ASP A 67 0.83 6.59 10.82
C ASP A 67 1.51 6.13 9.54
N GLU A 68 1.40 4.84 9.23
CA GLU A 68 2.07 4.20 8.10
C GLU A 68 1.76 4.90 6.77
N CYS A 69 0.48 5.09 6.48
CA CYS A 69 0.06 5.67 5.20
C CYS A 69 0.40 7.16 5.09
N ARG A 70 0.28 7.91 6.18
CA ARG A 70 0.71 9.32 6.22
C ARG A 70 2.21 9.42 5.92
N MET A 71 3.03 8.56 6.52
CA MET A 71 4.46 8.57 6.28
C MET A 71 4.80 8.24 4.82
N TYR A 72 4.19 7.19 4.26
CA TYR A 72 4.37 6.85 2.84
C TYR A 72 3.99 8.03 1.93
N LEU A 73 2.87 8.70 2.18
CA LEU A 73 2.42 9.83 1.34
C LEU A 73 3.33 11.06 1.45
N VAL A 74 3.86 11.35 2.65
CA VAL A 74 4.81 12.46 2.84
C VAL A 74 6.08 12.23 2.03
N HIS A 75 6.67 11.04 2.14
CA HIS A 75 7.89 10.70 1.38
C HIS A 75 7.61 10.58 -0.13
N GLU A 76 6.48 10.00 -0.53
CA GLU A 76 6.10 9.87 -1.93
C GLU A 76 5.97 11.24 -2.62
N ARG A 77 5.58 12.28 -1.89
CA ARG A 77 5.40 13.64 -2.45
C ARG A 77 6.58 14.56 -2.23
N ALA A 78 7.54 14.20 -1.38
CA ALA A 78 8.68 15.05 -1.08
C ALA A 78 9.51 15.33 -2.34
N HIS A 79 9.89 16.59 -2.55
CA HIS A 79 10.65 16.99 -3.73
C HIS A 79 12.11 16.53 -3.68
N ARG A 80 12.67 16.32 -2.49
CA ARG A 80 14.05 15.89 -2.24
C ARG A 80 14.09 14.93 -1.05
N ALA A 81 15.03 14.00 -1.04
CA ALA A 81 15.29 13.03 0.04
C ALA A 81 14.10 12.13 0.47
N GLY A 82 12.98 12.16 -0.26
CA GLY A 82 11.87 11.24 -0.05
C GLY A 82 12.03 9.95 -0.84
N HIS A 83 11.64 8.83 -0.23
CA HIS A 83 11.46 7.58 -0.95
C HIS A 83 10.14 7.60 -1.70
N ARG A 84 10.13 6.99 -2.89
CA ARG A 84 8.92 6.81 -3.67
C ARG A 84 8.24 5.48 -3.32
N PHE A 85 7.88 5.33 -2.04
CA PHE A 85 7.33 4.08 -1.50
C PHE A 85 6.14 3.50 -2.27
N ILE A 86 5.19 4.33 -2.71
CA ILE A 86 4.00 3.92 -3.46
C ILE A 86 4.41 3.51 -4.88
N THR A 87 5.27 4.30 -5.52
CA THR A 87 5.79 3.97 -6.86
C THR A 87 6.61 2.68 -6.84
N GLU A 88 7.51 2.50 -5.88
CA GLU A 88 8.32 1.30 -5.69
C GLU A 88 7.45 0.05 -5.49
N LYS A 89 6.44 0.12 -4.61
CA LYS A 89 5.47 -0.98 -4.41
C LYS A 89 4.72 -1.32 -5.70
N THR A 90 4.33 -0.31 -6.49
CA THR A 90 3.70 -0.54 -7.79
C THR A 90 4.62 -1.31 -8.75
N ILE A 91 5.92 -0.96 -8.77
CA ILE A 91 6.92 -1.66 -9.59
C ILE A 91 7.09 -3.11 -9.12
N PHE A 92 7.26 -3.33 -7.81
CA PHE A 92 7.46 -4.67 -7.26
C PHE A 92 6.21 -5.56 -7.44
N SER A 93 5.01 -5.01 -7.27
CA SER A 93 3.73 -5.68 -7.55
C SER A 93 3.63 -6.14 -9.01
N ARG A 94 4.08 -5.31 -9.96
CA ARG A 94 4.14 -5.69 -11.38
C ARG A 94 5.17 -6.79 -11.65
N TRP A 95 6.33 -6.75 -11.01
CA TRP A 95 7.36 -7.76 -11.20
C TRP A 95 7.00 -9.11 -10.60
N ALA A 96 6.27 -9.16 -9.48
CA ALA A 96 5.76 -10.40 -8.92
C ALA A 96 4.82 -11.16 -9.86
N LYS A 97 4.23 -10.50 -10.87
CA LYS A 97 3.46 -11.18 -11.92
C LYS A 97 4.32 -11.95 -12.92
N ARG A 98 5.64 -11.72 -12.93
CA ARG A 98 6.59 -12.30 -13.91
C ARG A 98 7.75 -13.03 -13.25
N LYS A 99 7.86 -12.98 -11.92
CA LYS A 99 8.97 -13.49 -11.11
C LYS A 99 8.39 -14.21 -9.89
N ASN A 100 9.14 -15.15 -9.32
CA ASN A 100 8.72 -15.90 -8.13
C ASN A 100 8.91 -15.06 -6.86
N ILE A 101 8.04 -14.07 -6.68
CA ILE A 101 8.04 -13.12 -5.56
C ILE A 101 6.70 -13.23 -4.83
N THR A 102 6.74 -13.55 -3.54
CA THR A 102 5.54 -13.65 -2.69
C THR A 102 5.55 -12.53 -1.66
N PHE A 103 4.46 -11.78 -1.57
CA PHE A 103 4.27 -10.74 -0.56
C PHE A 103 3.38 -11.25 0.56
N THR A 104 3.85 -11.09 1.80
CA THR A 104 3.12 -11.43 3.02
C THR A 104 3.07 -10.21 3.93
N HIS A 105 1.87 -9.72 4.19
CA HIS A 105 1.67 -8.67 5.18
C HIS A 105 0.56 -9.15 6.15
N PRO A 106 0.89 -9.55 7.38
CA PRO A 106 -0.15 -9.86 8.35
C PRO A 106 -0.94 -8.59 8.65
N SER A 107 -2.23 -8.73 8.91
CA SER A 107 -2.96 -7.64 9.57
C SER A 107 -2.37 -7.45 10.96
N TRP A 108 -2.34 -6.21 11.46
CA TRP A 108 -2.21 -5.97 12.89
C TRP A 108 -3.32 -6.75 13.59
N ALA A 109 -2.97 -7.83 14.27
CA ALA A 109 -3.90 -8.53 15.14
C ALA A 109 -4.35 -7.50 16.19
N GLY A 110 -5.65 -7.40 16.44
CA GLY A 110 -6.22 -6.39 17.32
C GLY A 110 -5.40 -6.23 18.59
N GLY A 111 -5.03 -4.97 18.89
CA GLY A 111 -4.72 -4.58 20.26
C GLY A 111 -5.96 -4.72 21.14
#